data_AF-A0A2J7ZJI4-F1
#
_entry.id   AF-A0A2J7ZJI4-F1
#
_cell.length_a   1.000
_cell.length_b   1.000
_cell.length_c   1.000
_cell.angle_alpha   90.00
_cell.angle_beta   90.00
_cell.angle_gamma   90.00
#
_symmetry.space_group_name_H-M   'P 1'
#
loop_
_entity.id
_entity.type
_entity.pdbx_description
1 polymer ?
#
loop_
_entity_poly.entity_id
_entity_poly.type
_entity_poly.pdbx_seq_one_letter_code
_entity_poly.pdbx_strand_id
1 'polypeptide(L)'
;MLESKPPAPHDEEGRRVMWAHSGVLAATLAILKDIQGEGVLAAALERWSDVKEERDEVLRRLPSERAKSVAKRAGGAFVGWRVVLTGHSLGAGVAALLGPLLREQFPNLRCWAFAPPGGLMSPQAASLTRDYCVSVVHAKDMIPRLAVASMEQLVQ
;
A
#
# COMPACT_ATOMS: atom_id res chain seq x y z
N MET A 1 -1.68 -26.12 8.58
CA MET A 1 -1.91 -25.36 9.82
C MET A 1 -2.18 -23.93 9.42
N LEU A 2 -3.43 -23.49 9.42
CA LEU A 2 -3.79 -22.10 9.16
C LEU A 2 -3.45 -21.33 10.43
N GLU A 3 -2.32 -20.61 10.44
CA GLU A 3 -2.04 -19.66 11.52
C GLU A 3 -3.16 -18.63 11.54
N SER A 4 -3.95 -18.65 12.61
CA SER A 4 -5.02 -17.69 12.85
C SER A 4 -4.41 -16.29 12.84
N LYS A 5 -4.90 -15.43 11.95
CA LYS A 5 -4.55 -14.01 11.90
C LYS A 5 -4.51 -13.44 13.33
N PRO A 6 -3.42 -12.77 13.75
CA PRO A 6 -3.31 -12.24 15.10
C PRO A 6 -4.52 -11.34 15.40
N PRO A 7 -5.06 -11.40 16.63
CA PRO A 7 -6.20 -10.56 17.00
C PRO A 7 -5.84 -9.10 16.77
N ALA A 8 -6.80 -8.32 16.25
CA ALA A 8 -6.62 -6.88 16.11
C ALA A 8 -6.20 -6.31 17.48
N PRO A 9 -5.34 -5.29 17.53
CA PRO A 9 -4.95 -4.71 18.81
C PRO A 9 -6.21 -4.14 19.51
N HIS A 10 -6.33 -4.43 20.79
CA HIS A 10 -7.38 -3.91 21.67
C HIS A 10 -6.75 -3.09 22.80
N ASP A 11 -7.49 -2.12 23.35
CA ASP A 11 -7.10 -1.43 24.58
C ASP A 11 -7.46 -2.26 25.82
N GLU A 12 -7.17 -1.72 27.01
CA GLU A 12 -7.47 -2.34 28.31
C GLU A 12 -8.98 -2.61 28.53
N GLU A 13 -9.84 -1.92 27.79
CA GLU A 13 -11.29 -2.07 27.82
C GLU A 13 -11.81 -3.05 26.75
N GLY A 14 -10.91 -3.70 26.00
CA GLY A 14 -11.25 -4.67 24.96
C GLY A 14 -11.80 -4.05 23.68
N ARG A 15 -11.60 -2.75 23.44
CA ARG A 15 -12.05 -2.05 22.22
C ARG A 15 -10.97 -2.13 21.15
N ARG A 16 -11.37 -2.33 19.88
CA ARG A 16 -10.42 -2.30 18.75
C ARG A 16 -9.78 -0.93 18.62
N VAL A 17 -8.46 -0.86 18.72
CA VAL A 17 -7.72 0.40 18.60
C VAL A 17 -7.22 0.69 17.19
N MET A 18 -7.31 -0.29 16.29
CA MET A 18 -6.87 -0.13 14.91
C MET A 18 -8.06 -0.16 13.95
N TRP A 19 -8.26 0.96 13.25
CA TRP A 19 -9.32 1.11 12.27
C TRP A 19 -8.87 1.99 11.09
N ALA A 20 -9.58 1.86 9.98
CA ALA A 20 -9.49 2.70 8.80
C ALA A 20 -10.88 2.91 8.18
N HIS A 21 -11.05 3.97 7.40
CA HIS A 21 -12.30 4.29 6.72
C HIS A 21 -12.69 3.14 5.79
N SER A 22 -13.87 2.56 6.00
CA SER A 22 -14.31 1.30 5.38
C SER A 22 -14.22 1.31 3.85
N GLY A 23 -14.72 2.36 3.20
CA GLY A 23 -14.68 2.50 1.75
C GLY A 23 -13.26 2.59 1.17
N VAL A 24 -12.34 3.27 1.87
CA VAL A 24 -10.95 3.41 1.42
C VAL A 24 -10.21 2.09 1.62
N LEU A 25 -10.48 1.40 2.73
CA LEU A 25 -9.93 0.07 2.99
C LEU A 25 -10.42 -0.95 1.95
N ALA A 26 -11.71 -0.93 1.59
CA ALA A 26 -12.24 -1.81 0.55
C ALA A 26 -11.53 -1.60 -0.80
N ALA A 27 -11.35 -0.34 -1.22
CA ALA A 27 -10.60 0.00 -2.43
C ALA A 27 -9.13 -0.45 -2.34
N THR A 28 -8.50 -0.26 -1.17
CA THR A 28 -7.13 -0.72 -0.89
C THR A 28 -6.99 -2.22 -1.07
N LEU A 29 -7.91 -3.00 -0.50
CA LEU A 29 -7.87 -4.46 -0.58
C LEU A 29 -8.14 -4.97 -2.00
N ALA A 30 -9.03 -4.31 -2.75
CA ALA A 30 -9.25 -4.63 -4.16
C ALA A 30 -7.98 -4.40 -4.99
N ILE A 31 -7.33 -3.25 -4.83
CA ILE A 31 -6.07 -2.94 -5.53
C ILE A 31 -4.95 -3.88 -5.09
N LEU A 32 -4.85 -4.22 -3.81
CA LEU A 32 -3.86 -5.17 -3.32
C LEU A 32 -4.04 -6.54 -3.98
N LYS A 33 -5.29 -7.02 -4.06
CA LYS A 33 -5.63 -8.28 -4.71
C LYS A 33 -5.19 -8.28 -6.17
N ASP A 34 -5.42 -7.19 -6.89
CA ASP A 34 -5.00 -7.06 -8.29
C ASP A 34 -3.46 -7.01 -8.42
N ILE A 35 -2.77 -6.25 -7.56
CA ILE A 35 -1.29 -6.19 -7.53
C ILE A 35 -0.69 -7.58 -7.31
N GLN A 36 -1.22 -8.33 -6.35
CA GLN A 36 -0.74 -9.67 -6.01
C GLN A 36 -1.11 -10.71 -7.07
N GLY A 37 -2.34 -10.64 -7.60
CA GLY A 37 -2.82 -11.56 -8.63
C GLY A 37 -2.08 -11.38 -9.96
N GLU A 38 -1.79 -10.14 -10.36
CA GLU A 38 -1.03 -9.87 -11.57
C GLU A 38 0.48 -10.06 -11.38
N GLY A 39 1.02 -9.81 -10.20
CA GLY A 39 2.45 -9.96 -9.91
C GLY A 39 3.38 -9.08 -10.74
N VAL A 40 2.84 -8.09 -11.46
CA VAL A 40 3.59 -7.25 -12.41
C VAL A 40 4.68 -6.44 -11.71
N LEU A 41 4.41 -5.92 -10.53
CA LEU A 41 5.38 -5.12 -9.78
C LEU A 41 6.56 -5.97 -9.31
N ALA A 42 6.30 -7.15 -8.76
CA ALA A 42 7.34 -8.10 -8.38
C ALA A 42 8.16 -8.49 -9.62
N ALA A 43 7.49 -8.87 -10.71
CA ALA A 43 8.11 -9.26 -11.97
C ALA A 43 9.03 -8.18 -12.57
N ALA A 44 8.65 -6.91 -12.47
CA ALA A 44 9.45 -5.80 -12.98
C ALA A 44 10.77 -5.63 -12.21
N LEU A 45 10.77 -5.96 -10.92
CA LEU A 45 11.92 -5.83 -10.02
C LEU A 45 12.74 -7.12 -9.89
N GLU A 46 12.31 -8.18 -10.58
CA GLU A 46 12.99 -9.46 -10.52
C GLU A 46 14.40 -9.40 -11.10
N ARG A 47 15.30 -10.16 -10.48
CA ARG A 47 16.64 -10.35 -11.01
C ARG A 47 16.58 -11.11 -12.31
N TRP A 48 17.42 -10.72 -13.26
CA TRP A 48 17.48 -11.34 -14.57
C TRP A 48 18.85 -11.96 -14.77
N SER A 49 18.87 -13.26 -15.08
CA SER A 49 20.10 -14.02 -15.29
C SER A 49 20.40 -14.20 -16.78
N ASP A 50 21.67 -14.30 -17.11
CA ASP A 50 22.11 -14.68 -18.46
C ASP A 50 21.90 -16.18 -18.73
N VAL A 51 21.79 -16.99 -17.68
CA VAL A 51 21.53 -18.43 -17.74
C VAL A 51 20.06 -18.68 -18.08
N LYS A 52 19.81 -19.45 -19.14
CA LYS A 52 18.45 -19.68 -19.66
C LYS A 52 17.57 -20.42 -18.65
N GLU A 53 18.11 -21.44 -18.01
CA GLU A 53 17.41 -22.30 -17.06
C GLU A 53 16.92 -21.49 -15.85
N GLU A 54 17.76 -20.57 -15.35
CA GLU A 54 17.39 -19.67 -14.26
C GLU A 54 16.27 -18.69 -14.68
N ARG A 55 16.31 -18.16 -15.91
CA ARG A 55 15.22 -17.32 -16.43
C ARG A 55 13.91 -18.09 -16.54
N ASP A 56 13.97 -19.31 -17.08
CA ASP A 56 12.78 -20.14 -17.28
C ASP A 56 12.14 -20.50 -15.94
N GLU A 57 12.94 -20.71 -14.88
CA GLU A 57 12.46 -20.88 -13.51
C GLU A 57 11.74 -19.62 -13.00
N VAL A 58 12.35 -18.45 -13.16
CA VAL A 58 11.71 -17.17 -12.78
C VAL A 58 10.39 -16.98 -13.51
N LEU A 59 10.32 -17.26 -14.80
CA LEU A 59 9.08 -17.12 -15.57
C LEU A 59 8.01 -18.12 -15.13
N ARG A 60 8.38 -19.30 -14.63
CA ARG A 60 7.44 -20.33 -14.18
C ARG A 60 6.75 -19.97 -12.87
N ARG A 61 7.43 -19.25 -11.97
CA ARG A 61 6.86 -18.78 -10.69
C ARG A 61 5.96 -17.55 -10.80
N LEU A 62 6.01 -16.82 -11.91
CA LEU A 62 5.21 -15.60 -12.07
C LEU A 62 3.72 -15.93 -12.28
N PRO A 63 2.80 -15.23 -11.59
CA PRO A 63 1.40 -15.64 -11.51
C PRO A 63 0.58 -15.35 -12.76
N SER A 64 1.01 -14.40 -13.62
CA SER A 64 0.27 -14.02 -14.82
C SER A 64 1.17 -13.90 -16.06
N GLU A 65 0.57 -14.06 -17.25
CA GLU A 65 1.26 -13.81 -18.52
C GLU A 65 1.73 -12.36 -18.64
N ARG A 66 0.98 -11.43 -18.04
CA ARG A 66 1.38 -10.02 -17.99
C ARG A 66 2.67 -9.85 -17.22
N ALA A 67 2.80 -10.46 -16.04
CA ALA A 67 4.04 -10.47 -15.26
C ALA A 67 5.21 -11.08 -16.06
N LYS A 68 5.01 -12.22 -16.72
CA LYS A 68 6.05 -12.84 -17.58
C LYS A 68 6.51 -11.90 -18.69
N SER A 69 5.57 -11.21 -19.35
CA SER A 69 5.91 -10.23 -20.40
C SER A 69 6.73 -9.06 -19.83
N VAL A 70 6.38 -8.59 -18.64
CA VAL A 70 7.07 -7.47 -17.98
C VAL A 70 8.46 -7.87 -17.54
N ALA A 71 8.65 -9.05 -16.94
CA ALA A 71 9.97 -9.54 -16.55
C ALA A 71 10.92 -9.64 -17.76
N LYS A 72 10.45 -10.21 -18.88
CA LYS A 72 11.23 -10.29 -20.13
C LYS A 72 11.61 -8.92 -20.68
N ARG A 73 10.66 -7.96 -20.66
CA ARG A 73 10.89 -6.60 -21.17
C ARG A 73 11.79 -5.78 -20.25
N ALA A 74 11.64 -5.94 -18.95
CA ALA A 74 12.47 -5.26 -17.96
C ALA A 74 13.89 -5.80 -17.99
N GLY A 75 14.08 -7.12 -18.15
CA GLY A 75 15.40 -7.73 -18.28
C GLY A 75 16.34 -7.38 -17.14
N GLY A 76 15.81 -7.20 -15.92
CA GLY A 76 16.59 -6.81 -14.75
C GLY A 76 16.95 -5.31 -14.68
N ALA A 77 16.50 -4.47 -15.62
CA ALA A 77 16.83 -3.04 -15.65
C ALA A 77 16.38 -2.27 -14.40
N PHE A 78 15.38 -2.78 -13.67
CA PHE A 78 14.84 -2.16 -12.47
C PHE A 78 15.28 -2.84 -11.18
N VAL A 79 16.25 -3.77 -11.23
CA VAL A 79 16.77 -4.42 -10.02
C VAL A 79 17.33 -3.35 -9.07
N GLY A 80 16.92 -3.43 -7.80
CA GLY A 80 17.34 -2.47 -6.77
C GLY A 80 16.60 -1.13 -6.79
N TRP A 81 15.68 -0.92 -7.74
CA TRP A 81 14.86 0.28 -7.73
C TRP A 81 13.91 0.30 -6.54
N ARG A 82 13.53 1.52 -6.16
CA ARG A 82 12.58 1.76 -5.08
C ARG A 82 11.15 1.82 -5.62
N VAL A 83 10.24 1.11 -4.96
CA VAL A 83 8.79 1.29 -5.18
C VAL A 83 8.32 2.57 -4.51
N VAL A 84 7.65 3.41 -5.29
CA VAL A 84 7.00 4.64 -4.79
C VAL A 84 5.50 4.54 -5.04
N LEU A 85 4.71 4.56 -3.97
CA LEU A 85 3.28 4.73 -4.03
C LEU A 85 2.94 6.22 -4.08
N THR A 86 1.92 6.56 -4.85
CA THR A 86 1.38 7.92 -4.88
C THR A 86 -0.10 7.88 -5.13
N GLY A 87 -0.78 8.94 -4.74
CA GLY A 87 -2.19 9.14 -5.01
C GLY A 87 -2.64 10.52 -4.57
N HIS A 88 -3.82 10.92 -5.04
CA HIS A 88 -4.46 12.18 -4.68
C HIS A 88 -5.82 11.90 -4.02
N SER A 89 -6.19 12.67 -2.99
CA SER A 89 -7.49 12.57 -2.31
C SER A 89 -7.77 11.14 -1.84
N LEU A 90 -8.87 10.51 -2.26
CA LEU A 90 -9.18 9.10 -1.99
C LEU A 90 -7.99 8.18 -2.33
N GLY A 91 -7.36 8.38 -3.50
CA GLY A 91 -6.22 7.58 -3.94
C GLY A 91 -4.99 7.75 -3.05
N ALA A 92 -4.82 8.92 -2.43
CA ALA A 92 -3.76 9.14 -1.44
C ALA A 92 -4.01 8.32 -0.18
N GLY A 93 -5.27 8.21 0.25
CA GLY A 93 -5.64 7.34 1.36
C GLY A 93 -5.43 5.87 1.06
N VAL A 94 -5.76 5.44 -0.17
CA VAL A 94 -5.46 4.08 -0.65
C VAL A 94 -3.95 3.82 -0.66
N ALA A 95 -3.15 4.73 -1.21
CA ALA A 95 -1.69 4.60 -1.25
C ALA A 95 -1.08 4.48 0.15
N ALA A 96 -1.58 5.29 1.11
CA ALA A 96 -1.14 5.24 2.50
C ALA A 96 -1.46 3.88 3.14
N LEU A 97 -2.65 3.31 2.89
CA LEU A 97 -3.09 2.01 3.42
C LEU A 97 -2.49 0.80 2.70
N LEU A 98 -2.06 0.93 1.44
CA LEU A 98 -1.31 -0.13 0.73
C LEU A 98 0.08 -0.31 1.31
N GLY A 99 0.70 0.77 1.81
CA GLY A 99 2.07 0.77 2.29
C GLY A 99 2.41 -0.34 3.29
N PRO A 100 1.67 -0.54 4.41
CA PRO A 100 2.00 -1.58 5.38
C PRO A 100 1.85 -2.99 4.78
N LEU A 101 0.93 -3.16 3.83
CA LEU A 101 0.64 -4.45 3.19
C LEU A 101 1.68 -4.84 2.13
N LEU A 102 2.34 -3.85 1.52
CA LEU A 102 3.35 -4.06 0.48
C LEU A 102 4.80 -4.00 1.01
N ARG A 103 5.02 -3.43 2.19
CA ARG A 103 6.37 -3.24 2.75
C ARG A 103 7.09 -4.54 3.14
N GLU A 104 6.36 -5.62 3.38
CA GLU A 104 6.99 -6.94 3.58
C GLU A 104 7.77 -7.37 2.33
N GLN A 105 7.20 -7.13 1.14
CA GLN A 105 7.85 -7.43 -0.15
C GLN A 105 8.77 -6.30 -0.60
N PHE A 106 8.46 -5.05 -0.26
CA PHE A 106 9.18 -3.86 -0.68
C PHE A 106 9.62 -3.02 0.54
N PRO A 107 10.64 -3.43 1.29
CA PRO A 107 11.00 -2.80 2.57
C PRO A 107 11.41 -1.32 2.43
N ASN A 108 11.95 -0.94 1.28
CA ASN A 108 12.38 0.43 0.97
C ASN A 108 11.27 1.31 0.36
N LEU A 109 10.02 0.82 0.34
CA LEU A 109 8.88 1.52 -0.26
C LEU A 109 8.68 2.91 0.37
N ARG A 110 8.32 3.89 -0.48
CA ARG A 110 7.92 5.24 -0.07
C ARG A 110 6.52 5.55 -0.56
N CYS A 111 5.82 6.46 0.12
CA CYS A 111 4.51 6.92 -0.27
C CYS A 111 4.46 8.45 -0.27
N TRP A 112 3.93 9.03 -1.34
CA TRP A 112 3.60 10.46 -1.45
C TRP A 112 2.09 10.60 -1.59
N ALA A 113 1.44 10.98 -0.50
CA ALA A 113 0.00 11.07 -0.39
C ALA A 113 -0.42 12.54 -0.55
N PHE A 114 -1.02 12.91 -1.68
CA PHE A 114 -1.47 14.29 -1.93
C PHE A 114 -2.91 14.48 -1.48
N ALA A 115 -3.16 15.46 -0.62
CA ALA A 115 -4.48 15.73 -0.05
C ALA A 115 -5.17 14.48 0.57
N PRO A 116 -4.49 13.64 1.38
CA PRO A 116 -5.13 12.44 1.93
C PRO A 116 -6.24 12.83 2.93
N PRO A 117 -7.35 12.08 2.99
CA PRO A 117 -8.44 12.39 3.92
C PRO A 117 -8.00 12.27 5.39
N GLY A 118 -8.38 13.24 6.23
CA GLY A 118 -7.92 13.33 7.63
C GLY A 118 -8.43 12.21 8.55
N GLY A 119 -9.70 11.82 8.40
CA GLY A 119 -10.37 10.75 9.16
C GLY A 119 -10.13 9.35 8.58
N LEU A 120 -9.03 9.16 7.87
CA LEU A 120 -8.75 7.92 7.14
C LEU A 120 -8.48 6.73 8.05
N MET A 121 -7.75 6.91 9.15
CA MET A 121 -7.32 5.80 9.99
C MET A 121 -7.04 6.23 11.43
N SER A 122 -7.10 5.25 12.34
CA SER A 122 -6.74 5.43 13.75
C SER A 122 -5.32 6.00 13.94
N PRO A 123 -5.05 6.72 15.03
CA PRO A 123 -3.69 7.17 15.37
C PRO A 123 -2.65 6.04 15.37
N GLN A 124 -3.05 4.84 15.83
CA GLN A 124 -2.22 3.63 15.85
C GLN A 124 -1.90 3.17 14.43
N ALA A 125 -2.90 3.08 13.54
CA ALA A 125 -2.66 2.78 12.12
C ALA A 125 -1.78 3.86 11.45
N ALA A 126 -2.01 5.13 11.75
CA ALA A 126 -1.23 6.24 11.20
C ALA A 126 0.25 6.14 11.60
N SER A 127 0.54 5.72 12.84
CA SER A 127 1.91 5.53 13.31
C SER A 127 2.70 4.50 12.49
N LEU A 128 2.04 3.44 11.99
CA LEU A 128 2.65 2.44 11.11
C LEU A 128 3.10 3.03 9.77
N THR A 129 2.49 4.14 9.35
CA THR A 129 2.77 4.78 8.06
C THR A 129 3.85 5.87 8.12
N ARG A 130 4.23 6.28 9.34
CA ARG A 130 5.07 7.47 9.61
C ARG A 130 6.42 7.42 8.90
N ASP A 131 7.05 6.26 8.86
CA ASP A 131 8.44 6.15 8.39
C ASP A 131 8.58 6.21 6.86
N TYR A 132 7.48 6.10 6.11
CA TYR A 132 7.53 6.02 4.66
C TYR A 132 6.55 6.92 3.92
N CYS A 133 5.45 7.32 4.56
CA CYS A 133 4.39 8.10 3.95
C CYS A 133 4.58 9.59 4.24
N VAL A 134 4.62 10.40 3.19
CA VAL A 134 4.62 11.86 3.27
C VAL A 134 3.28 12.37 2.77
N SER A 135 2.54 13.03 3.65
CA SER A 135 1.30 13.73 3.29
C SER A 135 1.62 15.13 2.76
N VAL A 136 1.19 15.43 1.54
CA VAL A 136 1.32 16.73 0.89
C VAL A 136 -0.03 17.43 0.92
N VAL A 137 -0.11 18.55 1.64
CA VAL A 137 -1.35 19.31 1.85
C VAL A 137 -1.17 20.73 1.32
N HIS A 138 -2.14 21.24 0.57
CA HIS A 138 -2.05 22.57 -0.03
C HIS A 138 -2.97 23.58 0.66
N ALA A 139 -2.38 24.64 1.23
CA ALA A 139 -3.09 25.80 1.74
C ALA A 139 -4.32 25.46 2.63
N LYS A 140 -5.52 25.90 2.20
CA LYS A 140 -6.79 25.74 2.92
C LYS A 140 -7.56 24.49 2.48
N ASP A 141 -6.87 23.48 1.94
CA ASP A 141 -7.47 22.21 1.56
C ASP A 141 -8.22 21.58 2.74
N MET A 142 -9.49 21.29 2.50
CA MET A 142 -10.40 20.73 3.49
C MET A 142 -10.26 19.20 3.60
N ILE A 143 -9.80 18.49 2.57
CA ILE A 143 -9.79 17.02 2.55
C ILE A 143 -8.94 16.44 3.69
N PRO A 144 -7.71 16.92 3.96
CA PRO A 144 -6.91 16.45 5.09
C PRO A 144 -7.44 16.86 6.45
N ARG A 145 -8.46 17.72 6.48
CA ARG A 145 -9.13 18.20 7.70
C ARG A 145 -10.46 17.48 7.93
N LEU A 146 -10.98 16.72 6.97
CA LEU A 146 -12.22 15.96 7.10
C LEU A 146 -12.05 14.84 8.13
N ALA A 147 -12.57 15.05 9.33
CA ALA A 147 -12.69 14.06 10.39
C ALA A 147 -14.01 14.32 11.14
N VAL A 148 -14.54 13.30 11.82
CA VAL A 148 -15.79 13.44 12.60
C VAL A 148 -15.69 14.61 13.57
N ALA A 149 -14.60 14.70 14.33
CA ALA A 149 -14.34 15.81 15.25
C ALA A 149 -14.32 17.18 14.56
N SER A 150 -13.74 17.29 13.35
CA SER A 150 -13.74 18.54 12.59
C SER A 150 -15.13 18.93 12.09
N MET A 151 -15.96 17.95 11.73
CA MET A 151 -17.33 18.20 11.29
C MET A 151 -18.24 18.58 12.47
N GLU A 152 -18.04 17.99 13.64
CA GLU A 152 -18.74 18.37 14.88
C GLU A 152 -18.47 19.83 15.26
N GLN A 153 -17.23 20.30 15.10
CA GLN A 153 -16.88 21.71 15.32
C GLN A 153 -17.51 22.68 14.32
N LEU A 154 -17.90 22.21 13.13
CA LEU A 154 -18.50 23.06 12.09
C LEU A 154 -19.99 23.32 12.33
N VAL A 155 -20.67 22.42 13.03
CA VAL A 155 -22.12 22.48 13.28
C VAL A 155 -22.48 23.07 14.66
N GLN A 156 -21.47 23.45 15.45
CA GLN A 156 -21.59 24.15 16.74
C GLN A 156 -21.46 25.65 16.55
#